data_AF-A0ABD0Q0B6-F1
#
_entry.id   AF-A0ABD0Q0B6-F1
#
_cell.length_a   1.000
_cell.length_b   1.000
_cell.length_c   1.000
_cell.angle_alpha   90.00
_cell.angle_beta   90.00
_cell.angle_gamma   90.00
#
_symmetry.space_group_name_H-M   'P 1'
#
loop_
_entity.id
_entity.type
_entity.pdbx_description
1 polymer ?
#
loop_
_entity_poly.entity_id
_entity_poly.type
_entity_poly.pdbx_seq_one_letter_code
_entity_poly.pdbx_strand_id
1 'polypeptide(L)'
;MSVPIVLPLSNDDKERLDSCAAFALEFKGQKVAIMRNPEFYEHRKEERCARQWGTTCPQHPYIKMVMESGDWLAGGDLEVFERIRWNDGLDQYRLTPRELRQKFKEMRA
;
A
#
# COMPACT_ATOMS: atom_id res chain seq x y z
N MET A 1 14.93 2.90 -4.53
CA MET A 1 13.78 2.33 -3.79
C MET A 1 13.98 0.81 -3.79
N SER A 2 14.11 0.18 -2.63
CA SER A 2 14.53 -1.24 -2.50
C SER A 2 13.39 -2.19 -2.09
N VAL A 3 12.22 -1.66 -1.72
CA VAL A 3 11.06 -2.44 -1.26
C VAL A 3 9.84 -2.17 -2.15
N PRO A 4 9.07 -3.19 -2.55
CA PRO A 4 7.81 -3.01 -3.27
C PRO A 4 6.74 -2.36 -2.40
N ILE A 5 6.08 -1.32 -2.93
CA ILE A 5 4.89 -0.69 -2.35
C ILE A 5 3.75 -0.99 -3.34
N VAL A 6 2.93 -1.99 -3.03
CA VAL A 6 1.98 -2.60 -3.98
C VAL A 6 0.65 -2.89 -3.31
N LEU A 7 -0.43 -2.95 -4.11
CA LEU A 7 -1.77 -3.32 -3.66
C LEU A 7 -2.13 -4.71 -4.21
N PRO A 8 -2.23 -5.76 -3.36
CA PRO A 8 -2.63 -7.08 -3.81
C PRO A 8 -4.15 -7.19 -4.00
N LEU A 9 -4.56 -7.98 -4.99
CA LEU A 9 -5.96 -8.25 -5.34
C LEU A 9 -6.20 -9.75 -5.51
N SER A 10 -7.40 -10.19 -5.10
CA SER A 10 -7.89 -11.53 -5.45
C SER A 10 -8.17 -11.63 -6.95
N ASN A 11 -8.34 -12.85 -7.47
CA ASN A 11 -8.75 -13.06 -8.87
C ASN A 11 -10.11 -12.39 -9.14
N ASP A 12 -11.08 -12.59 -8.25
CA ASP A 12 -12.43 -12.01 -8.37
C ASP A 12 -12.39 -10.47 -8.41
N ASP A 13 -11.56 -9.85 -7.56
CA ASP A 13 -11.40 -8.39 -7.58
C ASP A 13 -10.71 -7.91 -8.86
N LYS A 14 -9.69 -8.63 -9.34
CA LYS A 14 -9.03 -8.31 -10.60
C LYS A 14 -10.04 -8.35 -11.75
N GLU A 15 -10.80 -9.44 -11.88
CA GLU A 15 -11.80 -9.59 -12.95
C GLU A 15 -12.88 -8.50 -12.89
N ARG A 16 -13.36 -8.20 -11.69
CA ARG A 16 -14.37 -7.15 -11.47
C ARG A 16 -13.85 -5.75 -11.83
N LEU A 17 -12.56 -5.48 -11.65
CA LEU A 17 -11.96 -4.15 -11.82
C LEU A 17 -11.23 -3.97 -13.16
N ASP A 18 -10.97 -5.04 -13.92
CA ASP A 18 -10.10 -5.06 -15.12
C ASP A 18 -10.51 -4.04 -16.20
N SER A 19 -11.80 -3.75 -16.30
CA SER A 19 -12.37 -2.82 -17.30
C SER A 19 -12.56 -1.39 -16.79
N CYS A 20 -12.26 -1.13 -15.51
CA CYS A 20 -12.48 0.17 -14.88
C CYS A 20 -11.29 1.11 -15.12
N ALA A 21 -11.56 2.32 -15.62
CA ALA A 21 -10.55 3.37 -15.74
C ALA A 21 -10.05 3.89 -14.38
N ALA A 22 -10.85 3.71 -13.32
CA ALA A 22 -10.49 4.03 -11.95
C ALA A 22 -11.36 3.28 -10.94
N PHE A 23 -10.85 3.04 -9.73
CA PHE A 23 -11.63 2.47 -8.63
C PHE A 23 -11.25 3.08 -7.28
N ALA A 24 -12.23 3.13 -6.36
CA ALA A 24 -12.00 3.66 -5.03
C ALA A 24 -11.39 2.60 -4.11
N LEU A 25 -10.47 3.02 -3.24
CA LEU A 25 -10.01 2.23 -2.10
C LEU A 25 -10.88 2.55 -0.90
N GLU A 26 -11.40 1.52 -0.27
CA GLU A 26 -12.27 1.64 0.90
C GLU A 26 -11.61 1.00 2.12
N PHE A 27 -11.68 1.69 3.26
CA PHE A 27 -11.26 1.16 4.55
C PHE A 27 -12.34 1.46 5.58
N LYS A 28 -12.86 0.41 6.24
CA LYS A 28 -13.94 0.50 7.24
C LYS A 28 -15.17 1.28 6.76
N GLY A 29 -15.61 1.04 5.52
CA GLY A 29 -16.79 1.72 4.94
C GLY A 29 -16.52 3.14 4.42
N GLN A 30 -15.29 3.65 4.55
CA GLN A 30 -14.90 4.97 4.07
C GLN A 30 -14.02 4.87 2.83
N LYS A 31 -14.40 5.56 1.77
CA LYS A 31 -13.55 5.72 0.59
C LYS A 31 -12.41 6.67 0.95
N VAL A 32 -11.18 6.18 0.92
CA VAL A 32 -9.98 6.92 1.37
C VAL A 32 -9.11 7.42 0.23
N ALA A 33 -9.21 6.78 -0.94
CA ALA A 33 -8.42 7.13 -2.12
C ALA A 33 -9.11 6.63 -3.39
N ILE A 34 -8.60 7.07 -4.54
CA ILE A 34 -8.92 6.53 -5.86
C ILE A 34 -7.63 6.16 -6.58
N MET A 35 -7.62 4.96 -7.17
CA MET A 35 -6.59 4.52 -8.11
C MET A 35 -7.10 4.77 -9.52
N ARG A 36 -6.34 5.54 -10.31
CA ARG A 36 -6.65 5.85 -11.72
C ARG A 36 -5.66 5.16 -12.63
N ASN A 37 -6.11 4.86 -13.85
CA ASN A 37 -5.31 4.18 -14.87
C ASN A 37 -4.67 2.89 -14.33
N PRO A 38 -5.46 1.96 -13.74
CA PRO A 38 -4.89 0.81 -13.08
C PRO A 38 -4.25 -0.16 -14.08
N GLU A 39 -3.12 -0.73 -13.69
CA GLU A 39 -2.46 -1.84 -14.36
C GLU A 39 -2.44 -3.04 -13.43
N PHE A 40 -2.88 -4.19 -13.93
CA PHE A 40 -2.93 -5.45 -13.18
C PHE A 40 -1.86 -6.42 -13.67
N TYR A 41 -1.05 -6.95 -12.74
CA TYR A 41 0.04 -7.86 -13.07
C TYR A 41 0.23 -8.93 -11.98
N GLU A 42 0.89 -10.03 -12.34
CA GLU A 42 1.08 -11.16 -11.42
C GLU A 42 1.93 -10.80 -10.20
N HIS A 43 1.53 -11.31 -9.03
CA HIS A 43 2.24 -11.05 -7.78
C HIS A 43 3.52 -11.87 -7.64
N ARG A 44 3.60 -13.07 -8.24
CA ARG A 44 4.75 -14.00 -8.17
C ARG A 44 5.38 -14.06 -6.76
N LYS A 45 4.53 -14.37 -5.76
CA LYS A 45 4.82 -14.21 -4.32
C LYS A 45 6.14 -14.85 -3.86
N GLU A 46 6.43 -16.07 -4.31
CA GLU A 46 7.67 -16.77 -3.95
C GLU A 46 8.90 -15.99 -4.40
N GLU A 47 8.95 -15.58 -5.68
CA GLU A 47 10.03 -14.78 -6.24
C GLU A 47 10.17 -13.45 -5.49
N ARG A 48 9.06 -12.74 -5.28
CA ARG A 48 9.04 -11.48 -4.52
C ARG A 48 9.66 -11.67 -3.14
N CYS A 49 9.21 -12.68 -2.39
CA CYS A 49 9.68 -12.93 -1.03
C CYS A 49 11.18 -13.27 -1.01
N ALA A 50 11.62 -14.16 -1.91
CA ALA A 50 13.02 -14.54 -2.04
C ALA A 50 13.92 -13.32 -2.29
N ARG A 51 13.53 -12.42 -3.20
CA ARG A 51 14.33 -11.23 -3.56
C ARG A 51 14.29 -10.14 -2.50
N GLN A 52 13.14 -9.93 -1.86
CA GLN A 52 12.96 -8.85 -0.89
C GLN A 52 13.53 -9.18 0.49
N TRP A 53 13.40 -10.44 0.94
CA TRP A 53 13.85 -10.87 2.28
C TRP A 53 15.07 -11.79 2.27
N GLY A 54 15.48 -12.32 1.12
CA GLY A 54 16.51 -13.37 1.07
C GLY A 54 16.03 -14.72 1.61
N THR A 55 14.71 -14.89 1.81
CA THR A 55 14.09 -16.12 2.29
C THR A 55 12.62 -16.16 1.86
N THR A 56 12.06 -17.37 1.75
CA THR A 56 10.62 -17.62 1.50
C THR A 56 9.93 -18.26 2.70
N CYS A 57 10.56 -18.21 3.89
CA CYS A 57 10.06 -18.85 5.11
C CYS A 57 8.62 -18.38 5.46
N PRO A 58 7.62 -19.26 5.42
CA PRO A 58 6.22 -18.90 5.67
C PRO A 58 5.96 -18.55 7.14
N GLN A 59 6.86 -18.87 8.06
CA GLN A 59 6.78 -18.47 9.47
C GLN A 59 7.23 -17.02 9.71
N HIS A 60 7.90 -16.38 8.73
CA HIS A 60 8.23 -14.96 8.85
C HIS A 60 6.93 -14.14 8.77
N PRO A 61 6.65 -13.26 9.76
CA PRO A 61 5.32 -12.67 9.94
C PRO A 61 4.85 -11.86 8.72
N TYR A 62 5.74 -11.09 8.08
CA TYR A 62 5.37 -10.34 6.87
C TYR A 62 5.29 -11.22 5.62
N ILE A 63 6.08 -12.30 5.53
CA ILE A 63 5.98 -13.22 4.38
C ILE A 63 4.66 -13.97 4.45
N LYS A 64 4.25 -14.39 5.65
CA LYS A 64 2.92 -14.99 5.88
C LYS A 64 1.80 -14.11 5.32
N MET A 65 1.80 -12.81 5.66
CA MET A 65 0.81 -11.87 5.13
C MET A 65 0.85 -11.75 3.60
N VAL A 66 2.05 -11.74 2.99
CA VAL A 66 2.18 -11.73 1.52
C VAL A 66 1.62 -13.01 0.90
N MET A 67 1.92 -14.17 1.49
CA MET A 67 1.44 -15.46 1.01
C MET A 67 -0.10 -15.57 1.10
N GLU A 68 -0.69 -15.06 2.18
CA GLU A 68 -2.15 -15.04 2.42
C GLU A 68 -2.89 -13.97 1.60
N SER A 69 -2.17 -13.03 0.95
CA SER A 69 -2.79 -12.00 0.10
C SER A 69 -3.19 -12.53 -1.28
N GLY A 70 -3.75 -11.69 -2.15
CA GLY A 70 -4.14 -12.09 -3.50
C GLY A 70 -2.98 -12.34 -4.47
N ASP A 71 -3.25 -13.02 -5.59
CA ASP A 71 -2.25 -13.41 -6.60
C ASP A 71 -1.99 -12.35 -7.68
N TRP A 72 -2.78 -11.27 -7.69
CA TRP A 72 -2.59 -10.11 -8.56
C TRP A 72 -2.10 -8.90 -7.76
N LEU A 73 -1.41 -8.01 -8.44
CA LEU A 73 -1.06 -6.68 -7.95
C LEU A 73 -1.69 -5.62 -8.85
N ALA A 74 -2.14 -4.52 -8.25
CA ALA A 74 -2.58 -3.32 -8.94
C ALA A 74 -1.56 -2.19 -8.74
N GLY A 75 -1.11 -1.61 -9.85
CA GLY A 75 -0.40 -0.33 -9.91
C GLY A 75 -1.28 0.73 -10.56
N GLY A 76 -0.98 2.01 -10.35
CA GLY A 76 -1.71 3.12 -10.97
C GLY A 76 -1.45 4.45 -10.27
N ASP A 77 -2.10 5.49 -10.76
CA ASP A 77 -2.02 6.83 -10.17
C ASP A 77 -2.91 6.91 -8.93
N LEU A 78 -2.30 7.08 -7.76
CA LEU A 78 -3.02 7.11 -6.48
C LEU A 78 -3.31 8.55 -6.03
N GLU A 79 -4.59 8.87 -5.89
CA GLU A 79 -5.07 10.13 -5.34
C GLU A 79 -5.75 9.85 -3.99
N VAL A 80 -5.16 10.34 -2.90
CA VAL A 80 -5.66 10.14 -1.53
C VAL A 80 -6.50 11.35 -1.13
N PHE A 81 -7.73 11.13 -0.67
CA PHE A 81 -8.71 12.21 -0.48
C PHE A 81 -8.42 13.06 0.76
N GLU A 82 -8.30 12.42 1.91
CA GLU A 82 -8.11 13.08 3.19
C GLU A 82 -6.79 12.64 3.83
N ARG A 83 -6.27 13.48 4.74
CA ARG A 83 -5.13 13.10 5.54
C ARG A 83 -5.49 11.91 6.42
N ILE A 84 -4.74 10.83 6.28
CA ILE A 84 -4.92 9.63 7.11
C ILE A 84 -4.67 9.98 8.58
N ARG A 85 -5.66 9.66 9.42
CA ARG A 85 -5.66 9.77 10.88
C ARG A 85 -6.09 8.43 11.46
N TRP A 86 -5.49 8.06 12.58
CA TRP A 86 -5.82 6.81 13.28
C TRP A 86 -6.77 7.03 14.46
N ASN A 87 -6.88 8.27 14.94
CA ASN A 87 -7.74 8.67 16.05
C ASN A 87 -7.50 7.82 17.32
N ASP A 88 -6.25 7.41 17.53
CA ASP A 88 -5.79 6.57 18.65
C ASP A 88 -5.08 7.39 19.75
N GLY A 89 -5.19 8.72 19.69
CA GLY A 89 -4.49 9.63 20.60
C GLY A 89 -2.99 9.81 20.30
N LEU A 90 -2.49 9.30 19.17
CA LEU A 90 -1.07 9.40 18.76
C LEU A 90 -0.84 10.16 17.45
N ASP A 91 -1.89 10.67 16.80
CA ASP A 91 -1.79 11.34 15.51
C ASP A 91 -0.93 12.61 15.51
N GLN A 92 -0.72 13.23 16.67
CA GLN A 92 0.20 14.35 16.88
C GLN A 92 1.67 13.98 16.65
N TYR A 93 2.02 12.70 16.74
CA TYR A 93 3.37 12.20 16.48
C TYR A 93 3.58 11.80 15.01
N ARG A 94 2.51 11.61 14.24
CA ARG A 94 2.54 11.18 12.83
C ARG A 94 2.72 12.37 11.90
N LEU A 95 3.89 12.99 12.00
CA LEU A 95 4.28 14.12 11.17
C LEU A 95 4.63 13.66 9.75
N THR A 96 4.13 14.39 8.77
CA THR A 96 4.51 14.23 7.37
C THR A 96 5.97 14.68 7.17
N PRO A 97 6.64 14.23 6.09
CA PRO A 97 7.98 14.72 5.76
C PRO A 97 8.07 16.25 5.67
N ARG A 98 7.02 16.93 5.20
CA ARG A 98 6.94 18.40 5.13
C ARG A 98 6.90 19.03 6.52
N GLU A 99 6.07 18.50 7.41
CA GLU A 99 5.99 18.97 8.81
C GLU A 99 7.30 18.72 9.57
N LEU A 100 7.95 17.58 9.35
CA LEU A 100 9.27 17.32 9.93
C LEU A 100 10.32 18.33 9.44
N ARG A 101 10.41 18.59 8.13
CA ARG A 101 11.33 19.60 7.57
C ARG A 101 11.07 20.99 8.16
N GLN A 102 9.80 21.37 8.30
CA GLN A 102 9.42 22.62 8.92
C GLN A 102 9.87 22.68 10.39
N LYS A 103 9.62 21.61 11.16
CA LYS A 103 10.04 21.50 12.56
C LYS A 103 11.56 21.56 12.73
N PHE A 104 12.33 20.88 11.87
CA PHE A 104 13.79 20.96 11.90
C PHE A 104 14.30 22.38 11.62
N LYS A 105 13.68 23.07 10.65
CA LYS A 105 13.98 24.48 10.36
C LYS A 105 13.69 25.39 11.56
N GLU A 106 12.56 25.19 12.24
CA GLU A 106 12.20 25.94 13.46
C GLU A 106 13.18 25.69 14.61
N MET A 107 13.68 24.46 14.74
CA MET A 107 14.66 24.07 15.74
C MET A 107 16.10 24.52 15.41
N ARG A 108 16.36 25.08 14.21
CA ARG A 108 17.70 25.38 13.68
C ARG A 108 18.64 24.16 13.69
N ALA A 109 18.08 22.98 13.43
CA ALA A 109 18.81 21.70 13.34
C ALA A 109 19.25 21.39 11.90
#